data_AF-A0A7Y5NQM2-F1
#
_entry.id   AF-A0A7Y5NQM2-F1
#
_cell.length_a   1.000
_cell.length_b   1.000
_cell.length_c   1.000
_cell.angle_alpha   90.00
_cell.angle_beta   90.00
_cell.angle_gamma   90.00
#
_symmetry.space_group_name_H-M   'P 1'
#
loop_
_entity.id
_entity.type
_entity.pdbx_description
1 polymer ?
#
loop_
_entity_poly.entity_id
_entity_poly.type
_entity_poly.pdbx_seq_one_letter_code
_entity_poly.pdbx_strand_id
1 'polypeptide(L)'
;MRAPLSWAALAFSVGMTACLFPDYTFDEPEPSGGGGSGNGGSPNGAAGGGGSNTGAGSTGGEGGEGGMPPTENCFTPGDEDNDGAADCADSDCDPDLECIAAIPVGWGAYGYAALFRGSTASDPACPDGTNTDAVYTGNGNLMNTDSECSACDCDNPVGQGCVLIDDTFGQFEAGLQPFYTRDVPCAIGTANDLNELTLPNPWDFMCTALDTAPGGLSCGGGLPCNRSVKSQPATVTPGTCTPTGGEPSGGEPTWGEGVKACRSATTLQGCDAGLTCIPRPPAPFEPRTCIGKVGDHECPAGPFTLRSQSFSGFEDTRECSECTCGDSSGGSCKITLSLHTDTSCTSANPILLQSGSCVDLSGNPTISGRTASITTPPSGGSCPVTGGGVPSGSVTETNPTTFCCLPDD
;
A
#
# COMPACT_ATOMS: atom_id res chain seq x y z
N MET A 1 -31.29 26.94 43.51
CA MET A 1 -30.38 28.11 43.34
C MET A 1 -29.13 27.59 42.65
N ARG A 2 -28.91 28.03 41.41
CA ARG A 2 -27.86 27.56 40.51
C ARG A 2 -26.61 28.41 40.70
N ALA A 3 -25.43 27.79 40.82
CA ALA A 3 -24.14 28.45 40.68
C ALA A 3 -23.46 27.88 39.42
N PRO A 4 -22.86 28.71 38.54
CA PRO A 4 -22.18 28.22 37.35
C PRO A 4 -20.70 27.89 37.62
N LEU A 5 -20.24 26.75 37.10
CA LEU A 5 -18.83 26.40 36.98
C LEU A 5 -18.23 27.12 35.77
N SER A 6 -17.20 27.93 36.02
CA SER A 6 -16.34 28.55 34.99
C SER A 6 -15.43 27.51 34.34
N TRP A 7 -15.44 27.47 33.00
CA TRP A 7 -14.48 26.74 32.18
C TRP A 7 -13.19 27.54 32.05
N ALA A 8 -12.06 26.94 32.43
CA ALA A 8 -10.73 27.45 32.12
C ALA A 8 -10.29 26.86 30.77
N ALA A 9 -10.12 27.71 29.77
CA ALA A 9 -9.55 27.34 28.48
C ALA A 9 -8.03 27.17 28.62
N LEU A 10 -7.55 25.94 28.37
CA LEU A 10 -6.12 25.65 28.24
C LEU A 10 -5.70 25.95 26.80
N ALA A 11 -4.86 26.97 26.60
CA ALA A 11 -4.28 27.29 25.31
C ALA A 11 -3.10 26.33 25.05
N PHE A 12 -3.25 25.41 24.09
CA PHE A 12 -2.15 24.63 23.55
C PHE A 12 -1.40 25.46 22.51
N SER A 13 -0.18 25.87 22.84
CA SER A 13 0.79 26.43 21.91
C SER A 13 1.41 25.31 21.08
N VAL A 14 1.06 25.24 19.80
CA VAL A 14 1.67 24.33 18.82
C VAL A 14 3.03 24.91 18.41
N GLY A 15 4.11 24.26 18.84
CA GLY A 15 5.45 24.56 18.36
C GLY A 15 5.62 23.99 16.96
N MET A 16 5.82 24.84 15.95
CA MET A 16 6.24 24.40 14.62
C MET A 16 7.71 23.96 14.70
N THR A 17 7.96 22.65 14.72
CA THR A 17 9.27 22.08 14.41
C THR A 17 9.47 22.17 12.90
N ALA A 18 10.33 23.10 12.47
CA ALA A 18 10.79 23.19 11.10
C ALA A 18 11.56 21.93 10.71
N CYS A 19 11.16 21.31 9.60
CA CYS A 19 11.94 20.26 8.94
C CYS A 19 13.25 20.86 8.42
N LEU A 20 14.34 20.60 9.12
CA LEU A 20 15.71 20.75 8.59
C LEU A 20 15.96 19.59 7.62
N PHE A 21 15.82 19.86 6.32
CA PHE A 21 16.40 19.00 5.29
C PHE A 21 17.93 19.14 5.35
N PRO A 22 18.71 18.05 5.41
CA PRO A 22 20.15 18.14 5.20
C PRO A 22 20.43 18.50 3.73
N ASP A 23 21.28 19.51 3.53
CA ASP A 23 21.91 19.79 2.24
C ASP A 23 22.70 18.57 1.78
N TYR A 24 22.24 17.92 0.70
CA TYR A 24 23.05 16.94 -0.03
C TYR A 24 23.86 17.68 -1.08
N THR A 25 25.15 17.88 -0.83
CA THR A 25 26.12 18.28 -1.86
C THR A 25 26.50 17.05 -2.68
N PHE A 26 26.10 17.04 -3.94
CA PHE A 26 26.45 16.01 -4.92
C PHE A 26 27.83 16.35 -5.50
N ASP A 27 28.89 15.75 -4.95
CA ASP A 27 30.23 15.75 -5.54
C ASP A 27 30.38 14.52 -6.45
N GLU A 28 29.96 14.65 -7.71
CA GLU A 28 30.37 13.72 -8.77
C GLU A 28 31.65 14.25 -9.45
N PRO A 29 32.71 13.44 -9.61
CA PRO A 29 33.90 13.85 -10.34
C PRO A 29 33.64 13.90 -11.85
N GLU A 30 33.90 15.06 -12.47
CA GLU A 30 33.82 15.21 -13.91
C GLU A 30 34.83 14.32 -14.67
N PRO A 31 34.45 13.75 -15.83
CA PRO A 31 35.38 13.03 -16.69
C PRO A 31 36.29 14.03 -17.43
N SER A 32 37.56 14.05 -17.03
CA SER A 32 38.62 14.82 -17.68
C SER A 32 38.80 14.42 -19.15
N GLY A 33 38.57 15.36 -20.05
CA GLY A 33 38.88 15.25 -21.47
C GLY A 33 40.38 15.15 -21.76
N GLY A 34 40.74 14.21 -22.62
CA GLY A 34 42.09 14.04 -23.17
C GLY A 34 42.13 14.41 -24.64
N GLY A 35 42.55 15.64 -24.94
CA GLY A 35 42.87 16.09 -26.29
C GLY A 35 44.28 15.63 -26.71
N GLY A 36 44.41 15.21 -27.97
CA GLY A 36 45.70 14.85 -28.58
C GLY A 36 45.75 15.33 -30.03
N SER A 37 46.24 16.54 -30.23
CA SER A 37 46.60 17.12 -31.54
C SER A 37 48.08 16.83 -31.82
N GLY A 38 48.39 16.28 -32.99
CA GLY A 38 49.74 16.04 -33.47
C GLY A 38 49.83 16.20 -34.98
N ASN A 39 50.27 17.39 -35.41
CA ASN A 39 50.57 17.76 -36.79
C ASN A 39 52.05 17.47 -37.10
N GLY A 40 52.37 17.01 -38.31
CA GLY A 40 53.77 16.99 -38.77
C GLY A 40 54.06 16.18 -40.04
N GLY A 41 54.20 16.88 -41.17
CA GLY A 41 55.34 16.67 -42.09
C GLY A 41 55.15 15.83 -43.36
N SER A 42 55.04 16.54 -44.50
CA SER A 42 55.31 16.14 -45.91
C SER A 42 56.83 15.84 -46.14
N PRO A 43 57.39 15.54 -47.36
CA PRO A 43 56.82 15.33 -48.71
C PRO A 43 57.50 14.20 -49.56
N ASN A 44 57.18 14.17 -50.88
CA ASN A 44 57.76 13.43 -52.05
C ASN A 44 56.99 12.16 -52.46
N GLY A 45 56.65 11.89 -53.72
CA GLY A 45 56.95 12.49 -55.02
C GLY A 45 56.74 11.44 -56.13
N ALA A 46 56.66 11.87 -57.39
CA ALA A 46 56.62 11.11 -58.66
C ALA A 46 55.23 10.55 -59.07
N ALA A 47 54.59 11.08 -60.14
CA ALA A 47 54.82 10.81 -61.58
C ALA A 47 54.29 9.42 -62.01
N GLY A 48 53.48 9.24 -63.05
CA GLY A 48 52.96 10.12 -64.09
C GLY A 48 52.09 9.33 -65.09
N GLY A 49 51.75 9.98 -66.21
CA GLY A 49 51.21 9.37 -67.45
C GLY A 49 49.70 9.12 -67.43
N GLY A 50 48.85 9.73 -68.27
CA GLY A 50 49.07 10.15 -69.65
C GLY A 50 48.68 9.01 -70.59
N GLY A 51 47.45 9.02 -71.11
CA GLY A 51 46.96 7.97 -72.00
C GLY A 51 45.60 8.29 -72.61
N SER A 52 45.59 9.24 -73.55
CA SER A 52 44.51 9.47 -74.50
C SER A 52 44.45 8.29 -75.48
N ASN A 53 43.26 7.74 -75.75
CA ASN A 53 43.03 7.02 -77.00
C ASN A 53 41.57 7.10 -77.45
N THR A 54 41.39 7.75 -78.58
CA THR A 54 40.21 7.74 -79.44
C THR A 54 40.09 6.41 -80.16
N GLY A 55 38.90 5.80 -80.15
CA GLY A 55 38.59 4.62 -80.96
C GLY A 55 37.09 4.54 -81.24
N ALA A 56 36.72 4.87 -82.47
CA ALA A 56 35.39 4.72 -83.01
C ALA A 56 35.10 3.24 -83.37
N GLY A 57 33.82 2.85 -83.32
CA GLY A 57 33.28 1.88 -84.25
C GLY A 57 32.49 0.69 -83.69
N SER A 58 31.20 0.69 -84.05
CA SER A 58 30.43 -0.47 -84.53
C SER A 58 29.58 -1.29 -83.54
N THR A 59 28.26 -1.14 -83.72
CA THR A 59 27.23 -2.18 -83.95
C THR A 59 27.20 -3.41 -83.05
N GLY A 60 26.05 -3.61 -82.40
CA GLY A 60 25.62 -4.93 -81.91
C GLY A 60 24.49 -4.79 -80.90
N GLY A 61 23.25 -4.70 -81.41
CA GLY A 61 22.06 -4.88 -80.58
C GLY A 61 21.96 -6.34 -80.19
N GLU A 62 22.19 -6.63 -78.92
CA GLU A 62 21.78 -7.88 -78.30
C GLU A 62 20.49 -7.59 -77.53
N GLY A 63 19.42 -8.28 -77.93
CA GLY A 63 18.11 -8.15 -77.33
C GLY A 63 18.20 -8.49 -75.85
N GLY A 64 17.89 -7.51 -75.00
CA GLY A 64 17.72 -7.73 -73.58
C GLY A 64 16.66 -8.79 -73.38
N GLU A 65 17.04 -9.87 -72.71
CA GLU A 65 16.11 -10.80 -72.09
C GLU A 65 15.09 -9.97 -71.33
N GLY A 66 13.81 -10.14 -71.64
CA GLY A 66 12.72 -9.39 -71.05
C GLY A 66 12.78 -9.51 -69.54
N GLY A 67 13.37 -8.51 -68.89
CA GLY A 67 13.25 -8.30 -67.47
C GLY A 67 11.76 -8.25 -67.17
N MET A 68 11.32 -9.07 -66.21
CA MET A 68 10.01 -8.92 -65.64
C MET A 68 9.80 -7.43 -65.35
N PRO A 69 8.64 -6.83 -65.70
CA PRO A 69 8.37 -5.46 -65.35
C PRO A 69 8.70 -5.25 -63.87
N PRO A 70 9.20 -4.06 -63.48
CA PRO A 70 9.44 -3.78 -62.07
C PRO A 70 8.20 -4.16 -61.27
N THR A 71 8.37 -4.85 -60.14
CA THR A 71 7.24 -5.07 -59.25
C THR A 71 6.93 -3.74 -58.57
N GLU A 72 5.67 -3.30 -58.60
CA GLU A 72 5.23 -2.08 -57.93
C GLU A 72 5.55 -2.14 -56.44
N ASN A 73 6.03 -1.03 -55.89
CA ASN A 73 6.28 -0.89 -54.46
C ASN A 73 5.35 0.17 -53.88
N CYS A 74 4.17 -0.26 -53.48
CA CYS A 74 3.09 0.57 -52.95
C CYS A 74 3.43 1.50 -51.77
N PHE A 75 4.61 1.37 -51.16
CA PHE A 75 5.07 2.26 -50.07
C PHE A 75 6.12 3.28 -50.52
N THR A 76 6.50 3.30 -51.80
CA THR A 76 7.37 4.29 -52.42
C THR A 76 6.53 5.22 -53.28
N PRO A 77 6.63 6.56 -53.12
CA PRO A 77 5.81 7.46 -53.92
C PRO A 77 6.20 7.39 -55.41
N GLY A 78 5.27 7.00 -56.28
CA GLY A 78 5.54 6.92 -57.70
C GLY A 78 4.64 5.94 -58.44
N ASP A 79 5.07 5.65 -59.68
CA ASP A 79 4.59 4.61 -60.57
C ASP A 79 5.87 3.83 -60.92
N GLU A 80 6.21 2.83 -60.12
CA GLU A 80 7.51 2.14 -60.21
C GLU A 80 7.53 1.12 -61.35
N ASP A 81 6.39 0.53 -61.69
CA ASP A 81 6.25 -0.42 -62.79
C ASP A 81 6.03 0.24 -64.18
N ASN A 82 5.72 1.55 -64.19
CA ASN A 82 5.47 2.42 -65.36
C ASN A 82 4.21 2.05 -66.15
N ASP A 83 3.17 1.56 -65.50
CA ASP A 83 1.87 1.26 -66.14
C ASP A 83 0.97 2.49 -66.33
N GLY A 84 1.33 3.62 -65.72
CA GLY A 84 0.64 4.90 -65.78
C GLY A 84 -0.30 5.17 -64.60
N ALA A 85 -0.37 4.28 -63.63
CA ALA A 85 -1.04 4.45 -62.36
C ALA A 85 -0.02 4.55 -61.21
N ALA A 86 -0.27 5.43 -60.24
CA ALA A 86 0.66 5.67 -59.14
C ALA A 86 -0.02 5.36 -57.81
N ASP A 87 0.65 4.59 -56.94
CA ASP A 87 0.22 4.30 -55.58
C ASP A 87 -1.27 3.88 -55.49
N CYS A 88 -2.14 4.71 -54.88
CA CYS A 88 -3.57 4.40 -54.73
C CYS A 88 -4.38 4.42 -56.04
N ALA A 89 -3.82 4.93 -57.14
CA ALA A 89 -4.46 4.80 -58.45
C ALA A 89 -4.14 3.45 -59.12
N ASP A 90 -3.10 2.76 -58.63
CA ASP A 90 -2.65 1.46 -59.14
C ASP A 90 -3.42 0.32 -58.46
N SER A 91 -3.99 -0.55 -59.28
CA SER A 91 -4.73 -1.73 -58.85
C SER A 91 -3.87 -2.79 -58.16
N ASP A 92 -2.56 -2.79 -58.40
CA ASP A 92 -1.62 -3.68 -57.71
C ASP A 92 -1.45 -3.28 -56.23
N CYS A 93 -1.79 -2.03 -55.87
CA CYS A 93 -1.71 -1.47 -54.53
C CYS A 93 -3.04 -1.39 -53.77
N ASP A 94 -4.17 -1.69 -54.41
CA ASP A 94 -5.51 -1.77 -53.80
C ASP A 94 -5.57 -2.52 -52.45
N PRO A 95 -4.89 -3.67 -52.25
CA PRO A 95 -4.96 -4.39 -50.97
C PRO A 95 -4.18 -3.72 -49.83
N ASP A 96 -3.21 -2.87 -50.16
CA ASP A 96 -2.24 -2.31 -49.21
C ASP A 96 -2.44 -0.81 -48.95
N LEU A 97 -3.13 -0.10 -49.85
CA LEU A 97 -3.35 1.34 -49.77
C LEU A 97 -4.84 1.71 -49.77
N GLU A 98 -5.15 2.90 -49.27
CA GLU A 98 -6.48 3.47 -49.31
C GLU A 98 -6.48 5.01 -49.39
N CYS A 99 -7.47 5.56 -50.10
CA CYS A 99 -7.68 7.00 -50.19
C CYS A 99 -8.63 7.49 -49.09
N ILE A 100 -8.11 8.31 -48.16
CA ILE A 100 -8.87 8.78 -47.00
C ILE A 100 -8.99 10.31 -46.98
N ALA A 101 -10.11 10.81 -46.47
CA ALA A 101 -10.36 12.24 -46.30
C ALA A 101 -9.33 12.90 -45.38
N ALA A 102 -8.95 14.14 -45.72
CA ALA A 102 -7.98 14.94 -44.96
C ALA A 102 -8.26 14.98 -43.44
N ILE A 103 -7.20 14.91 -42.63
CA ILE A 103 -7.29 14.98 -41.16
C ILE A 103 -7.99 16.28 -40.73
N PRO A 104 -9.07 16.20 -39.91
CA PRO A 104 -9.73 17.37 -39.37
C PRO A 104 -8.79 18.27 -38.57
N VAL A 105 -9.03 19.59 -38.63
CA VAL A 105 -8.22 20.59 -37.90
C VAL A 105 -8.15 20.24 -36.42
N GLY A 106 -6.93 20.19 -35.86
CA GLY A 106 -6.69 19.88 -34.45
C GLY A 106 -6.47 18.40 -34.12
N TRP A 107 -6.52 17.50 -35.11
CA TRP A 107 -6.26 16.06 -34.95
C TRP A 107 -4.96 15.58 -35.62
N GLY A 108 -4.18 16.49 -36.21
CA GLY A 108 -2.97 16.16 -36.98
C GLY A 108 -1.72 15.86 -36.15
N ALA A 109 -1.80 15.84 -34.81
CA ALA A 109 -0.62 15.71 -33.95
C ALA A 109 0.13 14.39 -34.18
N TYR A 110 -0.61 13.30 -34.39
CA TYR A 110 -0.06 11.97 -34.66
C TYR A 110 -0.10 11.58 -36.15
N GLY A 111 -0.70 12.41 -37.01
CA GLY A 111 -0.97 12.07 -38.40
C GLY A 111 -2.01 10.95 -38.56
N TYR A 112 -2.05 10.33 -39.73
CA TYR A 112 -2.72 9.04 -39.91
C TYR A 112 -1.84 7.96 -39.27
N ALA A 113 -2.45 7.13 -38.43
CA ALA A 113 -1.73 6.14 -37.66
C ALA A 113 -2.34 4.75 -37.77
N ALA A 114 -1.47 3.76 -37.90
CA ALA A 114 -1.77 2.37 -37.60
C ALA A 114 -1.80 2.22 -36.07
N LEU A 115 -2.93 1.80 -35.51
CA LEU A 115 -3.13 1.65 -34.07
C LEU A 115 -3.03 0.16 -33.68
N PHE A 116 -2.15 -0.17 -32.75
CA PHE A 116 -2.09 -1.47 -32.11
C PHE A 116 -2.66 -1.36 -30.70
N ARG A 117 -3.53 -2.31 -30.35
CA ARG A 117 -4.06 -2.52 -29.00
C ARG A 117 -4.00 -4.01 -28.68
N GLY A 118 -3.23 -4.37 -27.67
CA GLY A 118 -3.06 -5.78 -27.33
C GLY A 118 -2.21 -5.98 -26.09
N SER A 119 -1.79 -7.22 -25.86
CA SER A 119 -0.91 -7.54 -24.73
C SER A 119 0.39 -6.75 -24.81
N THR A 120 0.82 -6.17 -23.68
CA THR A 120 2.14 -5.52 -23.55
C THR A 120 3.31 -6.49 -23.82
N ALA A 121 3.09 -7.80 -23.68
CA ALA A 121 4.06 -8.83 -24.02
C ALA A 121 4.16 -9.12 -25.52
N SER A 122 3.28 -8.56 -26.34
CA SER A 122 3.20 -8.78 -27.79
C SER A 122 3.32 -7.47 -28.56
N ASP A 123 4.24 -6.61 -28.12
CA ASP A 123 4.46 -5.28 -28.72
C ASP A 123 5.08 -5.39 -30.14
N PRO A 124 4.34 -5.12 -31.23
CA PRO A 124 4.85 -5.26 -32.59
C PRO A 124 5.73 -4.07 -32.99
N ALA A 125 6.62 -4.29 -33.95
CA ALA A 125 7.27 -3.19 -34.66
C ALA A 125 6.24 -2.42 -35.50
N CYS A 126 6.51 -1.16 -35.82
CA CYS A 126 5.68 -0.40 -36.74
C CYS A 126 5.71 -1.05 -38.14
N PRO A 127 4.55 -1.16 -38.83
CA PRO A 127 4.46 -1.84 -40.11
C PRO A 127 5.12 -1.01 -41.23
N ASP A 128 5.41 -1.67 -42.35
CA ASP A 128 5.91 -0.98 -43.55
C ASP A 128 4.92 0.10 -44.02
N GLY A 129 5.44 1.14 -44.69
CA GLY A 129 4.68 2.34 -45.03
C GLY A 129 4.44 3.32 -43.85
N THR A 130 4.83 2.94 -42.63
CA THR A 130 4.84 3.83 -41.45
C THR A 130 6.26 4.18 -41.01
N ASN A 131 6.39 5.18 -40.13
CA ASN A 131 7.65 5.54 -39.51
C ASN A 131 8.20 4.35 -38.70
N THR A 132 9.54 4.22 -38.67
CA THR A 132 10.21 3.16 -37.92
C THR A 132 9.90 3.21 -36.43
N ASP A 133 9.79 4.41 -35.86
CA ASP A 133 9.47 4.62 -34.45
C ASP A 133 7.98 4.96 -34.26
N ALA A 134 7.41 4.42 -33.17
CA ALA A 134 6.07 4.77 -32.74
C ALA A 134 5.99 6.27 -32.38
N VAL A 135 4.92 6.94 -32.84
CA VAL A 135 4.65 8.34 -32.47
C VAL A 135 3.88 8.46 -31.17
N TYR A 136 3.36 7.34 -30.66
CA TYR A 136 2.68 7.24 -29.38
C TYR A 136 2.81 5.84 -28.79
N THR A 137 3.02 5.79 -27.49
CA THR A 137 2.87 4.59 -26.66
C THR A 137 2.04 4.95 -25.44
N GLY A 138 1.16 4.03 -25.03
CA GLY A 138 0.30 4.20 -23.87
C GLY A 138 -0.29 2.86 -23.45
N ASN A 139 -1.30 2.93 -22.60
CA ASN A 139 -1.89 1.76 -21.97
C ASN A 139 -3.41 1.80 -22.03
N GLY A 140 -4.03 0.65 -21.77
CA GLY A 140 -5.46 0.48 -21.60
C GLY A 140 -5.76 -0.68 -20.66
N ASN A 141 -7.04 -0.86 -20.33
CA ASN A 141 -7.52 -1.95 -19.48
C ASN A 141 -6.79 -2.00 -18.13
N LEU A 142 -6.97 -0.98 -17.29
CA LEU A 142 -6.37 -0.93 -15.96
C LEU A 142 -6.94 -2.04 -15.07
N MET A 143 -6.05 -2.84 -14.48
CA MET A 143 -6.37 -4.02 -13.66
C MET A 143 -5.97 -3.79 -12.20
N ASN A 144 -6.45 -4.66 -11.30
CA ASN A 144 -6.21 -4.60 -9.85
C ASN A 144 -6.67 -3.28 -9.21
N THR A 145 -7.82 -2.77 -9.63
CA THR A 145 -8.37 -1.48 -9.18
C THR A 145 -9.25 -1.58 -7.93
N ASP A 146 -9.57 -2.80 -7.49
CA ASP A 146 -10.35 -3.02 -6.27
C ASP A 146 -9.60 -2.51 -5.04
N SER A 147 -10.35 -1.93 -4.10
CA SER A 147 -9.83 -1.46 -2.82
C SER A 147 -10.27 -2.42 -1.73
N GLU A 148 -9.32 -3.19 -1.23
CA GLU A 148 -9.52 -4.09 -0.08
C GLU A 148 -8.50 -3.73 1.00
N CYS A 149 -8.81 -4.06 2.25
CA CYS A 149 -7.89 -3.92 3.36
C CYS A 149 -7.70 -5.27 4.04
N SER A 150 -6.47 -5.52 4.50
CA SER A 150 -6.22 -6.61 5.43
C SER A 150 -7.05 -6.44 6.70
N ALA A 151 -7.59 -7.55 7.21
CA ALA A 151 -8.41 -7.55 8.41
C ALA A 151 -7.63 -6.98 9.60
N CYS A 152 -8.27 -6.09 10.37
CA CYS A 152 -7.71 -5.61 11.62
C CYS A 152 -7.64 -6.72 12.66
N ASP A 153 -6.53 -6.73 13.40
CA ASP A 153 -6.34 -7.59 14.56
C ASP A 153 -5.60 -6.82 15.67
N CYS A 154 -5.54 -7.41 16.86
CA CYS A 154 -4.88 -6.86 18.02
C CYS A 154 -3.93 -7.89 18.62
N ASP A 155 -2.66 -7.50 18.77
CA ASP A 155 -1.69 -8.35 19.45
C ASP A 155 -2.07 -8.62 20.92
N ASN A 156 -1.37 -9.58 21.53
CA ASN A 156 -1.53 -9.84 22.96
C ASN A 156 -1.22 -8.59 23.79
N PRO A 157 -1.99 -8.34 24.87
CA PRO A 157 -1.80 -7.15 25.69
C PRO A 157 -0.43 -7.15 26.39
N VAL A 158 0.23 -5.99 26.38
CA VAL A 158 1.47 -5.72 27.10
C VAL A 158 1.25 -4.70 28.21
N GLY A 159 2.14 -4.69 29.21
CA GLY A 159 2.06 -3.74 30.33
C GLY A 159 0.96 -4.03 31.36
N GLN A 160 0.37 -5.23 31.32
CA GLN A 160 -0.57 -5.68 32.33
C GLN A 160 0.08 -5.77 33.72
N GLY A 161 -0.67 -5.39 34.75
CA GLY A 161 -0.32 -5.53 36.16
C GLY A 161 -1.26 -6.50 36.88
N CYS A 162 -0.92 -6.88 38.10
CA CYS A 162 -1.76 -7.71 38.95
C CYS A 162 -2.03 -6.94 40.23
N VAL A 163 -3.30 -6.79 40.62
CA VAL A 163 -3.71 -5.97 41.77
C VAL A 163 -4.83 -6.64 42.55
N LEU A 164 -4.99 -6.26 43.81
CA LEU A 164 -6.19 -6.52 44.60
C LEU A 164 -6.94 -5.19 44.68
N ILE A 165 -8.04 -5.06 43.95
CA ILE A 165 -8.84 -3.81 43.88
C ILE A 165 -10.29 -4.02 44.33
N ASP A 166 -10.62 -5.24 44.74
CA ASP A 166 -11.97 -5.58 45.14
C ASP A 166 -12.23 -5.09 46.58
N ASP A 167 -13.24 -4.24 46.72
CA ASP A 167 -13.73 -3.65 47.97
C ASP A 167 -15.18 -4.11 48.26
N THR A 168 -15.58 -5.26 47.72
CA THR A 168 -16.96 -5.75 47.83
C THR A 168 -17.42 -6.12 49.25
N PHE A 169 -16.55 -6.04 50.26
CA PHE A 169 -16.82 -6.59 51.59
C PHE A 169 -17.27 -5.55 52.64
N GLY A 170 -16.86 -4.28 52.55
CA GLY A 170 -17.31 -3.25 53.51
C GLY A 170 -17.42 -1.85 52.89
N GLN A 171 -18.55 -1.17 53.14
CA GLN A 171 -18.77 0.23 52.70
C GLN A 171 -18.40 1.26 53.79
N PHE A 172 -17.78 0.82 54.89
CA PHE A 172 -17.76 1.60 56.14
C PHE A 172 -16.38 2.11 56.55
N GLU A 173 -15.29 1.55 56.01
CA GLU A 173 -13.92 1.98 56.32
C GLU A 173 -13.19 2.50 55.07
N ALA A 174 -12.24 3.41 55.26
CA ALA A 174 -11.44 3.94 54.16
C ALA A 174 -10.29 2.99 53.80
N GLY A 175 -10.30 2.41 52.60
CA GLY A 175 -9.21 1.56 52.08
C GLY A 175 -9.75 0.44 51.19
N LEU A 176 -8.89 -0.51 50.80
CA LEU A 176 -9.31 -1.74 50.12
C LEU A 176 -9.44 -2.85 51.16
N GLN A 177 -10.53 -3.60 51.17
CA GLN A 177 -10.73 -4.68 52.14
C GLN A 177 -10.78 -6.08 51.50
N PRO A 178 -9.70 -6.56 50.85
CA PRO A 178 -9.73 -7.83 50.14
C PRO A 178 -9.57 -9.06 51.05
N PHE A 179 -9.47 -8.90 52.38
CA PHE A 179 -9.31 -10.02 53.31
C PHE A 179 -10.30 -9.97 54.46
N TYR A 180 -10.65 -11.16 54.95
CA TYR A 180 -11.40 -11.31 56.20
C TYR A 180 -11.00 -12.55 56.98
N THR A 181 -11.04 -12.43 58.31
CA THR A 181 -10.94 -13.59 59.21
C THR A 181 -12.33 -14.14 59.55
N ARG A 182 -12.41 -15.45 59.82
CA ARG A 182 -13.67 -16.16 60.11
C ARG A 182 -13.50 -17.08 61.31
N ASP A 183 -14.58 -17.28 62.07
CA ASP A 183 -14.70 -18.23 63.20
C ASP A 183 -15.01 -19.67 62.78
N VAL A 184 -14.84 -20.00 61.50
CA VAL A 184 -14.99 -21.36 60.98
C VAL A 184 -13.82 -21.73 60.05
N PRO A 185 -13.56 -23.03 59.84
CA PRO A 185 -12.62 -23.49 58.82
C PRO A 185 -13.11 -23.17 57.40
N CYS A 186 -12.19 -23.08 56.45
CA CYS A 186 -12.46 -22.80 55.04
C CYS A 186 -13.46 -23.76 54.38
N ALA A 187 -13.50 -25.01 54.83
CA ALA A 187 -14.43 -26.02 54.32
C ALA A 187 -15.90 -25.69 54.64
N ILE A 188 -16.17 -24.76 55.56
CA ILE A 188 -17.53 -24.35 55.93
C ILE A 188 -17.89 -23.06 55.17
N GLY A 189 -18.82 -23.18 54.22
CA GLY A 189 -19.22 -22.09 53.33
C GLY A 189 -19.96 -20.94 54.04
N THR A 190 -20.74 -21.24 55.09
CA THR A 190 -21.51 -20.25 55.84
C THR A 190 -20.78 -19.85 57.13
N ALA A 191 -20.25 -18.63 57.17
CA ALA A 191 -19.67 -18.04 58.37
C ALA A 191 -19.96 -16.55 58.40
N ASN A 192 -19.87 -15.97 59.59
CA ASN A 192 -19.82 -14.53 59.72
C ASN A 192 -18.37 -14.08 59.47
N ASP A 193 -18.21 -13.07 58.63
CA ASP A 193 -16.93 -12.41 58.46
C ASP A 193 -16.72 -11.51 59.70
N LEU A 194 -15.59 -11.66 60.38
CA LEU A 194 -15.39 -11.07 61.72
C LEU A 194 -14.58 -9.80 61.71
N ASN A 195 -13.45 -9.81 61.00
CA ASN A 195 -12.58 -8.65 60.84
C ASN A 195 -12.18 -8.55 59.37
N GLU A 196 -12.50 -7.42 58.77
CA GLU A 196 -11.94 -6.99 57.49
C GLU A 196 -10.53 -6.48 57.73
N LEU A 197 -9.57 -6.87 56.88
CA LEU A 197 -8.19 -6.38 56.97
C LEU A 197 -7.92 -5.42 55.82
N THR A 198 -7.71 -4.16 56.16
CA THR A 198 -7.61 -3.03 55.22
C THR A 198 -6.22 -2.92 54.60
N LEU A 199 -6.18 -2.64 53.31
CA LEU A 199 -4.98 -2.28 52.57
C LEU A 199 -5.03 -0.80 52.14
N PRO A 200 -3.86 -0.16 51.99
CA PRO A 200 -3.75 1.11 51.29
C PRO A 200 -4.35 1.01 49.88
N ASN A 201 -4.92 2.11 49.39
CA ASN A 201 -5.38 2.24 48.01
C ASN A 201 -4.65 3.40 47.32
N PRO A 202 -3.70 3.14 46.39
CA PRO A 202 -3.23 1.84 45.92
C PRO A 202 -2.31 1.13 46.93
N TRP A 203 -2.23 -0.21 46.86
CA TRP A 203 -1.25 -1.01 47.60
C TRP A 203 -0.08 -1.43 46.69
N ASP A 204 1.13 -1.15 47.13
CA ASP A 204 2.40 -1.45 46.43
C ASP A 204 3.01 -2.79 46.84
N PHE A 205 2.25 -3.64 47.54
CA PHE A 205 2.67 -4.91 48.13
C PHE A 205 3.69 -4.82 49.28
N MET A 206 4.04 -3.60 49.71
CA MET A 206 4.90 -3.39 50.85
C MET A 206 4.16 -3.65 52.17
N CYS A 207 4.93 -3.81 53.25
CA CYS A 207 4.38 -4.08 54.57
C CYS A 207 3.36 -3.01 54.98
N THR A 208 2.18 -3.46 55.36
CA THR A 208 1.13 -2.60 55.92
C THR A 208 0.46 -3.27 57.11
N ALA A 209 -0.02 -2.47 58.06
CA ALA A 209 -0.67 -2.93 59.29
C ALA A 209 -1.69 -1.87 59.76
N LEU A 210 -2.65 -1.53 58.90
CA LEU A 210 -3.65 -0.48 59.18
C LEU A 210 -4.65 -0.88 60.28
N ASP A 211 -4.95 -2.17 60.37
CA ASP A 211 -5.82 -2.77 61.37
C ASP A 211 -5.23 -4.10 61.87
N THR A 212 -5.92 -4.77 62.78
CA THR A 212 -5.45 -6.03 63.38
C THR A 212 -6.64 -6.91 63.69
N ALA A 213 -6.58 -8.18 63.29
CA ALA A 213 -7.49 -9.20 63.80
C ALA A 213 -6.87 -9.81 65.08
N PRO A 214 -7.34 -9.45 66.28
CA PRO A 214 -6.74 -9.91 67.54
C PRO A 214 -6.90 -11.42 67.72
N GLY A 215 -5.80 -12.09 68.05
CA GLY A 215 -5.78 -13.51 68.39
C GLY A 215 -6.21 -13.80 69.83
N GLY A 216 -6.39 -15.08 70.15
CA GLY A 216 -6.75 -15.54 71.50
C GLY A 216 -8.17 -15.20 71.97
N LEU A 217 -8.96 -14.46 71.18
CA LEU A 217 -10.34 -14.14 71.50
C LEU A 217 -11.28 -15.32 71.22
N SER A 218 -12.35 -15.39 72.02
CA SER A 218 -13.43 -16.35 71.83
C SER A 218 -14.64 -15.67 71.22
N CYS A 219 -15.10 -16.21 70.09
CA CYS A 219 -16.30 -15.80 69.37
C CYS A 219 -17.47 -16.73 69.77
N GLY A 220 -18.66 -16.51 69.18
CA GLY A 220 -19.90 -17.19 69.56
C GLY A 220 -19.74 -18.70 69.77
N GLY A 221 -20.22 -19.21 70.90
CA GLY A 221 -20.15 -20.64 71.23
C GLY A 221 -18.80 -21.12 71.80
N GLY A 222 -17.90 -20.22 72.21
CA GLY A 222 -16.63 -20.58 72.82
C GLY A 222 -15.53 -20.91 71.80
N LEU A 223 -15.80 -20.69 70.51
CA LEU A 223 -14.88 -21.01 69.41
C LEU A 223 -13.82 -19.91 69.23
N PRO A 224 -12.65 -20.24 68.65
CA PRO A 224 -11.68 -19.23 68.25
C PRO A 224 -12.27 -18.26 67.22
N CYS A 225 -11.95 -16.97 67.33
CA CYS A 225 -12.35 -15.97 66.34
C CYS A 225 -11.59 -16.14 65.01
N ASN A 226 -10.27 -16.34 65.03
CA ASN A 226 -9.47 -16.47 63.81
C ASN A 226 -9.21 -17.96 63.51
N ARG A 227 -10.16 -18.60 62.82
CA ARG A 227 -10.04 -20.01 62.39
C ARG A 227 -9.72 -20.18 60.91
N SER A 228 -10.11 -19.22 60.09
CA SER A 228 -9.63 -19.15 58.71
C SER A 228 -9.45 -17.70 58.27
N VAL A 229 -8.68 -17.53 57.21
CA VAL A 229 -8.55 -16.26 56.50
C VAL A 229 -8.79 -16.51 55.01
N LYS A 230 -9.56 -15.62 54.38
CA LYS A 230 -9.85 -15.69 52.95
C LYS A 230 -9.46 -14.37 52.29
N SER A 231 -8.98 -14.48 51.05
CA SER A 231 -8.65 -13.34 50.20
C SER A 231 -9.54 -13.29 48.96
N GLN A 232 -9.71 -12.09 48.41
CA GLN A 232 -10.30 -11.92 47.08
C GLN A 232 -9.35 -12.35 45.96
N PRO A 233 -9.90 -12.78 44.82
CA PRO A 233 -9.11 -13.00 43.61
C PRO A 233 -8.35 -11.75 43.20
N ALA A 234 -7.15 -11.93 42.66
CA ALA A 234 -6.42 -10.82 42.04
C ALA A 234 -7.07 -10.46 40.70
N THR A 235 -7.07 -9.17 40.38
CA THR A 235 -7.54 -8.64 39.10
C THR A 235 -6.33 -8.21 38.27
N VAL A 236 -6.38 -8.47 36.96
CA VAL A 236 -5.38 -7.96 36.02
C VAL A 236 -5.74 -6.53 35.65
N THR A 237 -4.78 -5.60 35.77
CA THR A 237 -4.99 -4.23 35.28
C THR A 237 -4.96 -4.24 33.74
N PRO A 238 -5.73 -3.34 33.08
CA PRO A 238 -5.68 -3.23 31.63
C PRO A 238 -4.25 -2.99 31.15
N GLY A 239 -3.86 -3.70 30.09
CA GLY A 239 -2.68 -3.44 29.28
C GLY A 239 -3.07 -2.81 27.95
N THR A 240 -2.06 -2.54 27.12
CA THR A 240 -2.24 -2.02 25.75
C THR A 240 -1.98 -3.11 24.73
N CYS A 241 -2.77 -3.14 23.66
CA CYS A 241 -2.48 -3.98 22.50
C CYS A 241 -2.01 -3.12 21.33
N THR A 242 -1.05 -3.64 20.57
CA THR A 242 -0.65 -3.04 19.31
C THR A 242 -1.65 -3.49 18.23
N PRO A 243 -2.33 -2.58 17.53
CA PRO A 243 -3.15 -2.94 16.39
C PRO A 243 -2.29 -3.44 15.24
N THR A 244 -2.79 -4.41 14.49
CA THR A 244 -2.16 -4.97 13.29
C THR A 244 -3.18 -5.08 12.16
N GLY A 245 -2.71 -5.22 10.92
CA GLY A 245 -3.55 -5.21 9.74
C GLY A 245 -3.94 -3.79 9.31
N GLY A 246 -5.02 -3.67 8.53
CA GLY A 246 -5.48 -2.38 8.01
C GLY A 246 -4.58 -1.80 6.92
N GLU A 247 -3.69 -2.60 6.34
CA GLU A 247 -2.94 -2.24 5.14
C GLU A 247 -3.76 -2.55 3.89
N PRO A 248 -3.65 -1.76 2.80
CA PRO A 248 -4.25 -2.08 1.51
C PRO A 248 -3.89 -3.51 1.08
N SER A 249 -4.92 -4.31 0.84
CA SER A 249 -4.78 -5.64 0.24
C SER A 249 -5.18 -5.58 -1.21
N GLY A 250 -4.38 -6.22 -2.06
CA GLY A 250 -4.55 -6.19 -3.51
C GLY A 250 -3.19 -6.21 -4.20
N GLY A 251 -3.19 -6.54 -5.49
CA GLY A 251 -2.01 -6.32 -6.32
C GLY A 251 -1.80 -4.84 -6.60
N GLU A 252 -0.56 -4.45 -6.91
CA GLU A 252 -0.29 -3.14 -7.52
C GLU A 252 -1.11 -3.00 -8.82
N PRO A 253 -1.62 -1.80 -9.17
CA PRO A 253 -2.33 -1.60 -10.41
C PRO A 253 -1.43 -1.92 -11.59
N THR A 254 -1.97 -2.65 -12.57
CA THR A 254 -1.22 -3.02 -13.78
C THR A 254 -2.07 -2.80 -15.01
N TRP A 255 -1.41 -2.60 -16.15
CA TRP A 255 -2.09 -2.45 -17.43
C TRP A 255 -2.24 -3.80 -18.12
N GLY A 256 -3.47 -4.17 -18.46
CA GLY A 256 -3.77 -5.37 -19.22
C GLY A 256 -3.53 -5.21 -20.73
N GLU A 257 -3.46 -3.98 -21.22
CA GLU A 257 -3.32 -3.66 -22.64
C GLU A 257 -2.26 -2.57 -22.86
N GLY A 258 -1.38 -2.78 -23.84
CA GLY A 258 -0.50 -1.78 -24.41
C GLY A 258 -1.12 -1.19 -25.68
N VAL A 259 -0.93 0.12 -25.85
CA VAL A 259 -1.40 0.87 -27.03
C VAL A 259 -0.20 1.48 -27.73
N LYS A 260 -0.09 1.29 -29.05
CA LYS A 260 0.97 1.88 -29.88
C LYS A 260 0.37 2.49 -31.13
N ALA A 261 0.84 3.68 -31.51
CA ALA A 261 0.45 4.31 -32.77
C ALA A 261 1.70 4.58 -33.64
N CYS A 262 1.66 4.12 -34.88
CA CYS A 262 2.72 4.29 -35.87
C CYS A 262 2.22 5.20 -36.99
N ARG A 263 2.89 6.32 -37.21
CA ARG A 263 2.46 7.35 -38.17
C ARG A 263 2.86 6.94 -39.59
N SER A 264 1.97 7.11 -40.57
CA SER A 264 2.29 6.95 -41.99
C SER A 264 3.46 7.87 -42.42
N ALA A 265 4.45 7.31 -43.11
CA ALA A 265 5.75 7.94 -43.35
C ALA A 265 5.76 8.92 -44.54
N THR A 266 4.86 8.75 -45.51
CA THR A 266 4.94 9.39 -46.83
C THR A 266 3.60 9.91 -47.32
N THR A 267 3.65 10.97 -48.14
CA THR A 267 2.51 11.39 -48.96
C THR A 267 2.57 10.62 -50.27
N LEU A 268 1.82 9.53 -50.34
CA LEU A 268 1.60 8.74 -51.56
C LEU A 268 0.62 9.49 -52.48
N GLN A 269 0.62 9.17 -53.77
CA GLN A 269 -0.18 9.82 -54.82
C GLN A 269 -1.40 8.98 -55.22
N GLY A 270 -2.06 9.32 -56.32
CA GLY A 270 -3.14 8.50 -56.89
C GLY A 270 -4.56 8.79 -56.40
N CYS A 271 -4.76 9.57 -55.34
CA CYS A 271 -6.10 9.90 -54.84
C CYS A 271 -6.71 11.19 -55.44
N ASP A 272 -8.04 11.25 -55.48
CA ASP A 272 -8.81 12.44 -55.85
C ASP A 272 -8.51 13.65 -54.94
N ALA A 273 -8.81 14.85 -55.45
CA ALA A 273 -8.60 16.10 -54.72
C ALA A 273 -9.34 16.11 -53.36
N GLY A 274 -8.58 16.29 -52.27
CA GLY A 274 -9.11 16.31 -50.89
C GLY A 274 -8.97 14.98 -50.15
N LEU A 275 -8.49 13.93 -50.83
CA LEU A 275 -8.11 12.66 -50.25
C LEU A 275 -6.59 12.56 -50.12
N THR A 276 -6.13 11.64 -49.28
CA THR A 276 -4.71 11.31 -49.06
C THR A 276 -4.56 9.81 -49.19
N CYS A 277 -3.61 9.37 -50.02
CA CYS A 277 -3.25 7.97 -50.14
C CYS A 277 -2.41 7.56 -48.92
N ILE A 278 -2.84 6.52 -48.21
CA ILE A 278 -2.13 6.01 -47.04
C ILE A 278 -2.14 4.48 -46.98
N PRO A 279 -1.16 3.87 -46.29
CA PRO A 279 -1.15 2.43 -46.05
C PRO A 279 -2.32 1.95 -45.18
N ARG A 280 -2.94 0.84 -45.58
CA ARG A 280 -3.84 0.05 -44.76
C ARG A 280 -3.03 -0.65 -43.67
N PRO A 281 -3.38 -0.50 -42.38
CA PRO A 281 -2.65 -1.18 -41.33
C PRO A 281 -2.81 -2.71 -41.41
N PRO A 282 -1.70 -3.49 -41.46
CA PRO A 282 -1.76 -4.94 -41.44
C PRO A 282 -1.91 -5.49 -40.01
N ALA A 283 -2.34 -6.75 -39.88
CA ALA A 283 -2.30 -7.44 -38.59
C ALA A 283 -0.87 -7.44 -38.01
N PRO A 284 -0.69 -7.26 -36.68
CA PRO A 284 -1.69 -7.26 -35.62
C PRO A 284 -2.28 -5.88 -35.29
N PHE A 285 -2.03 -4.85 -36.10
CA PHE A 285 -2.67 -3.54 -35.92
C PHE A 285 -4.18 -3.66 -36.24
N GLU A 286 -4.98 -2.74 -35.69
CA GLU A 286 -6.38 -2.64 -36.09
C GLU A 286 -6.43 -2.39 -37.60
N PRO A 287 -7.26 -3.11 -38.38
CA PRO A 287 -7.26 -3.08 -39.84
C PRO A 287 -7.96 -1.82 -40.39
N ARG A 288 -7.72 -0.68 -39.76
CA ARG A 288 -8.38 0.61 -39.98
C ARG A 288 -7.40 1.73 -39.67
N THR A 289 -7.47 2.79 -40.45
CA THR A 289 -6.70 4.01 -40.16
C THR A 289 -7.30 4.78 -38.98
N CYS A 290 -6.43 5.29 -38.11
CA CYS A 290 -6.79 6.12 -36.98
C CYS A 290 -6.14 7.51 -37.02
N ILE A 291 -6.77 8.48 -36.35
CA ILE A 291 -6.21 9.79 -36.00
C ILE A 291 -6.25 9.95 -34.48
N GLY A 292 -5.36 10.76 -33.90
CA GLY A 292 -5.25 10.88 -32.44
C GLY A 292 -5.18 12.32 -31.94
N LYS A 293 -5.59 12.52 -30.68
CA LYS A 293 -5.49 13.81 -29.98
C LYS A 293 -5.31 13.60 -28.47
N VAL A 294 -4.35 14.33 -27.89
CA VAL A 294 -4.14 14.35 -26.43
C VAL A 294 -5.40 14.91 -25.75
N GLY A 295 -5.83 14.26 -24.67
CA GLY A 295 -7.03 14.58 -23.92
C GLY A 295 -8.18 13.62 -24.18
N ASP A 296 -9.21 13.74 -23.34
CA ASP A 296 -10.50 13.09 -23.58
C ASP A 296 -11.33 13.96 -24.53
N HIS A 297 -11.57 13.44 -25.73
CA HIS A 297 -12.30 14.14 -26.78
C HIS A 297 -13.34 13.22 -27.43
N GLU A 298 -14.43 13.83 -27.89
CA GLU A 298 -15.32 13.20 -28.86
C GLU A 298 -14.65 13.19 -30.23
N CYS A 299 -14.93 12.16 -31.02
CA CYS A 299 -14.41 12.10 -32.38
C CYS A 299 -14.92 13.24 -33.25
N PRO A 300 -14.10 13.74 -34.20
CA PRO A 300 -14.51 14.83 -35.05
C PRO A 300 -15.67 14.40 -35.95
N ALA A 301 -16.51 15.36 -36.36
CA ALA A 301 -17.50 15.09 -37.38
C ALA A 301 -16.81 14.63 -38.67
N GLY A 302 -17.28 13.54 -39.26
CA GLY A 302 -16.67 12.96 -40.47
C GLY A 302 -16.60 11.43 -40.38
N PRO A 303 -15.63 10.82 -41.10
CA PRO A 303 -15.57 9.37 -41.25
C PRO A 303 -14.92 8.64 -40.05
N PHE A 304 -14.13 9.34 -39.23
CA PHE A 304 -13.48 8.76 -38.05
C PHE A 304 -14.43 8.69 -36.86
N THR A 305 -15.30 7.70 -36.82
CA THR A 305 -16.37 7.60 -35.80
C THR A 305 -16.07 6.61 -34.68
N LEU A 306 -15.12 5.69 -34.86
CA LEU A 306 -14.82 4.69 -33.84
C LEU A 306 -13.84 5.26 -32.81
N ARG A 307 -14.34 5.53 -31.60
CA ARG A 307 -13.56 6.10 -30.49
C ARG A 307 -12.83 5.02 -29.70
N SER A 308 -11.57 5.28 -29.42
CA SER A 308 -10.69 4.50 -28.55
C SER A 308 -9.94 5.45 -27.61
N GLN A 309 -9.67 5.02 -26.39
CA GLN A 309 -8.91 5.79 -25.40
C GLN A 309 -7.68 5.02 -24.95
N SER A 310 -6.60 5.76 -24.70
CA SER A 310 -5.37 5.27 -24.11
C SER A 310 -4.88 6.23 -23.04
N PHE A 311 -4.14 5.73 -22.06
CA PHE A 311 -3.66 6.48 -20.91
C PHE A 311 -2.16 6.29 -20.73
N SER A 312 -1.46 7.35 -20.33
CA SER A 312 -0.02 7.25 -20.04
C SER A 312 0.28 6.97 -18.57
N GLY A 313 -0.72 7.08 -17.68
CA GLY A 313 -0.55 6.82 -16.26
C GLY A 313 -1.87 6.54 -15.54
N PHE A 314 -1.77 6.32 -14.24
CA PHE A 314 -2.90 6.21 -13.32
C PHE A 314 -2.52 6.90 -12.01
N GLU A 315 -3.53 7.23 -11.20
CA GLU A 315 -3.39 7.70 -9.83
C GLU A 315 -3.99 6.64 -8.91
N ASP A 316 -3.22 6.19 -7.92
CA ASP A 316 -3.69 5.24 -6.90
C ASP A 316 -3.79 5.99 -5.58
N THR A 317 -5.03 6.19 -5.13
CA THR A 317 -5.37 6.85 -3.86
C THR A 317 -5.93 5.85 -2.85
N ARG A 318 -5.80 4.54 -3.12
CA ARG A 318 -6.33 3.52 -2.22
C ARG A 318 -5.60 3.58 -0.90
N GLU A 319 -6.40 3.73 0.15
CA GLU A 319 -5.93 3.84 1.53
C GLU A 319 -6.88 3.07 2.43
N CYS A 320 -6.36 2.66 3.58
CA CYS A 320 -7.13 1.96 4.60
C CYS A 320 -7.12 2.77 5.89
N SER A 321 -8.27 2.85 6.56
CA SER A 321 -8.33 3.47 7.88
C SER A 321 -7.50 2.66 8.90
N GLU A 322 -6.75 3.33 9.76
CA GLU A 322 -5.92 2.69 10.80
C GLU A 322 -6.73 1.77 11.72
N CYS A 323 -6.18 0.60 12.04
CA CYS A 323 -6.74 -0.33 13.01
C CYS A 323 -6.63 0.20 14.45
N THR A 324 -7.69 0.04 15.24
CA THR A 324 -7.72 0.46 16.65
C THR A 324 -8.14 -0.69 17.57
N CYS A 325 -7.43 -0.84 18.68
CA CYS A 325 -7.71 -1.83 19.72
C CYS A 325 -8.35 -1.18 20.94
N GLY A 326 -9.31 -1.87 21.55
CA GLY A 326 -9.89 -1.49 22.84
C GLY A 326 -9.03 -1.94 24.02
N ASP A 327 -9.53 -1.68 25.23
CA ASP A 327 -8.86 -2.09 26.47
C ASP A 327 -8.79 -3.63 26.58
N SER A 328 -7.65 -4.12 27.10
CA SER A 328 -7.47 -5.57 27.30
C SER A 328 -8.40 -6.11 28.37
N SER A 329 -8.99 -7.28 28.14
CA SER A 329 -9.82 -7.99 29.13
C SER A 329 -9.57 -9.50 29.14
N GLY A 330 -9.99 -10.18 30.19
CA GLY A 330 -9.90 -11.65 30.31
C GLY A 330 -8.53 -12.20 30.72
N GLY A 331 -7.61 -11.34 31.18
CA GLY A 331 -6.33 -11.77 31.76
C GLY A 331 -6.50 -12.44 33.12
N SER A 332 -5.53 -13.26 33.52
CA SER A 332 -5.46 -13.86 34.86
C SER A 332 -4.09 -13.65 35.50
N CYS A 333 -4.07 -13.53 36.83
CA CYS A 333 -2.84 -13.44 37.62
C CYS A 333 -3.05 -14.00 39.03
N LYS A 334 -1.97 -14.27 39.75
CA LYS A 334 -2.01 -14.71 41.16
C LYS A 334 -1.03 -13.92 42.01
N ILE A 335 -1.49 -13.53 43.19
CA ILE A 335 -0.69 -12.90 44.24
C ILE A 335 -0.59 -13.87 45.41
N THR A 336 0.61 -14.07 45.95
CA THR A 336 0.80 -14.70 47.25
C THR A 336 0.87 -13.63 48.31
N LEU A 337 0.04 -13.82 49.33
CA LEU A 337 -0.10 -12.94 50.47
C LEU A 337 0.62 -13.57 51.66
N SER A 338 1.36 -12.75 52.39
CA SER A 338 1.99 -13.14 53.64
C SER A 338 1.38 -12.33 54.77
N LEU A 339 0.70 -13.02 55.70
CA LEU A 339 0.09 -12.41 56.87
C LEU A 339 0.98 -12.64 58.08
N HIS A 340 1.31 -11.55 58.77
CA HIS A 340 2.26 -11.52 59.86
C HIS A 340 1.53 -11.27 61.18
N THR A 341 2.04 -11.87 62.26
CA THR A 341 1.49 -11.67 63.60
C THR A 341 1.92 -10.33 64.20
N ASP A 342 3.01 -9.74 63.71
CA ASP A 342 3.53 -8.43 64.07
C ASP A 342 3.20 -7.35 63.03
N THR A 343 3.25 -6.08 63.45
CA THR A 343 2.98 -4.92 62.60
C THR A 343 4.15 -4.55 61.67
N SER A 344 5.34 -5.10 61.90
CA SER A 344 6.55 -4.81 61.13
C SER A 344 6.76 -5.81 59.97
N CYS A 345 5.85 -6.76 59.79
CA CYS A 345 5.94 -7.84 58.80
C CYS A 345 7.24 -8.67 58.91
N THR A 346 7.69 -8.93 60.14
CA THR A 346 8.96 -9.62 60.41
C THR A 346 8.80 -11.02 61.02
N SER A 347 7.57 -11.48 61.25
CA SER A 347 7.30 -12.80 61.82
C SER A 347 7.98 -13.91 61.01
N ALA A 348 8.73 -14.78 61.69
CA ALA A 348 9.53 -15.83 61.05
C ALA A 348 8.69 -16.85 60.25
N ASN A 349 7.43 -17.04 60.61
CA ASN A 349 6.50 -17.95 59.96
C ASN A 349 5.20 -17.21 59.60
N PRO A 350 5.19 -16.39 58.52
CA PRO A 350 3.96 -15.76 58.08
C PRO A 350 2.98 -16.83 57.58
N ILE A 351 1.69 -16.55 57.71
CA ILE A 351 0.64 -17.35 57.08
C ILE A 351 0.62 -16.99 55.60
N LEU A 352 0.79 -17.99 54.74
CA LEU A 352 0.79 -17.80 53.29
C LEU A 352 -0.56 -18.21 52.70
N LEU A 353 -1.14 -17.36 51.86
CA LEU A 353 -2.32 -17.71 51.06
C LEU A 353 -2.23 -17.11 49.65
N GLN A 354 -2.82 -17.79 48.66
CA GLN A 354 -2.98 -17.21 47.32
C GLN A 354 -4.23 -16.33 47.27
N SER A 355 -4.20 -15.29 46.44
CA SER A 355 -5.38 -14.48 46.10
C SER A 355 -6.55 -15.37 45.65
N GLY A 356 -7.74 -15.16 46.18
CA GLY A 356 -8.95 -15.94 45.91
C GLY A 356 -9.05 -17.24 46.71
N SER A 357 -8.05 -17.57 47.52
CA SER A 357 -8.02 -18.78 48.34
C SER A 357 -8.42 -18.50 49.80
N CYS A 358 -8.73 -19.58 50.52
CA CYS A 358 -8.94 -19.59 51.95
C CYS A 358 -7.95 -20.55 52.61
N VAL A 359 -7.38 -20.15 53.76
CA VAL A 359 -6.48 -20.99 54.56
C VAL A 359 -6.97 -21.08 56.01
N ASP A 360 -6.94 -22.29 56.56
CA ASP A 360 -7.23 -22.54 57.97
C ASP A 360 -6.08 -22.05 58.86
N LEU A 361 -6.44 -21.39 59.95
CA LEU A 361 -5.52 -20.81 60.93
C LEU A 361 -5.41 -21.72 62.14
N SER A 362 -4.18 -22.06 62.52
CA SER A 362 -3.90 -22.82 63.74
C SER A 362 -3.64 -21.87 64.92
N GLY A 363 -4.19 -22.21 66.09
CA GLY A 363 -3.88 -21.51 67.34
C GLY A 363 -4.50 -20.13 67.53
N ASN A 364 -5.53 -19.76 66.74
CA ASN A 364 -6.21 -18.46 66.85
C ASN A 364 -5.25 -17.26 66.82
N PRO A 365 -4.41 -17.15 65.76
CA PRO A 365 -3.31 -16.21 65.75
C PRO A 365 -3.83 -14.78 65.63
N THR A 366 -3.05 -13.83 66.15
CA THR A 366 -3.21 -12.41 65.79
C THR A 366 -2.75 -12.21 64.36
N ILE A 367 -3.48 -11.46 63.55
CA ILE A 367 -3.04 -11.03 62.21
C ILE A 367 -2.94 -9.51 62.21
N SER A 368 -1.72 -8.99 62.01
CA SER A 368 -1.41 -7.57 62.07
C SER A 368 -0.86 -7.10 60.72
N GLY A 369 0.39 -7.43 60.39
CA GLY A 369 1.05 -7.01 59.15
C GLY A 369 0.68 -7.84 57.93
N ARG A 370 0.71 -7.24 56.73
CA ARG A 370 0.55 -7.94 55.44
C ARG A 370 1.61 -7.50 54.44
N THR A 371 2.11 -8.45 53.67
CA THR A 371 2.90 -8.21 52.46
C THR A 371 2.37 -9.07 51.31
N ALA A 372 2.75 -8.75 50.08
CA ALA A 372 2.38 -9.52 48.91
C ALA A 372 3.54 -9.70 47.94
N SER A 373 3.43 -10.71 47.09
CA SER A 373 4.28 -10.86 45.91
C SER A 373 3.48 -11.48 44.77
N ILE A 374 3.75 -11.06 43.54
CA ILE A 374 3.14 -11.67 42.36
C ILE A 374 3.79 -13.04 42.16
N THR A 375 2.99 -14.10 42.20
CA THR A 375 3.48 -15.48 42.00
C THR A 375 3.09 -16.07 40.66
N THR A 376 2.08 -15.51 40.00
CA THR A 376 1.82 -15.76 38.59
C THR A 376 1.61 -14.40 37.92
N PRO A 377 2.56 -13.94 37.09
CA PRO A 377 2.42 -12.71 36.33
C PRO A 377 1.12 -12.70 35.52
N PRO A 378 0.58 -11.51 35.20
CA PRO A 378 -0.52 -11.39 34.25
C PRO A 378 -0.23 -12.17 32.97
N SER A 379 -1.20 -12.97 32.57
CA SER A 379 -1.13 -13.79 31.37
C SER A 379 -2.49 -13.89 30.71
N GLY A 380 -2.48 -14.01 29.40
CA GLY A 380 -3.69 -14.06 28.57
C GLY A 380 -4.40 -12.72 28.48
N GLY A 381 -5.68 -12.80 28.16
CA GLY A 381 -6.48 -11.66 27.80
C GLY A 381 -6.36 -11.30 26.32
N SER A 382 -7.26 -10.46 25.87
CA SER A 382 -7.35 -10.00 24.48
C SER A 382 -7.89 -8.58 24.44
N CYS A 383 -7.50 -7.83 23.42
CA CYS A 383 -8.12 -6.55 23.11
C CYS A 383 -9.14 -6.76 21.99
N PRO A 384 -10.39 -6.29 22.13
CA PRO A 384 -11.32 -6.29 21.02
C PRO A 384 -10.84 -5.27 19.97
N VAL A 385 -10.94 -5.64 18.69
CA VAL A 385 -10.85 -4.65 17.59
C VAL A 385 -12.02 -3.69 17.71
N THR A 386 -11.74 -2.40 17.67
CA THR A 386 -12.74 -1.33 17.85
C THR A 386 -12.98 -0.50 16.59
N GLY A 387 -12.10 -0.60 15.60
CA GLY A 387 -12.19 0.14 14.35
C GLY A 387 -11.04 -0.16 13.40
N GLY A 388 -11.14 0.43 12.21
CA GLY A 388 -10.13 0.37 11.15
C GLY A 388 -10.43 -0.62 10.03
N GLY A 389 -9.48 -0.75 9.11
CA GLY A 389 -9.55 -1.70 7.99
C GLY A 389 -10.66 -1.38 6.99
N VAL A 390 -11.15 -0.15 6.97
CA VAL A 390 -12.14 0.31 6.00
C VAL A 390 -11.41 0.84 4.76
N PRO A 391 -11.62 0.24 3.58
CA PRO A 391 -11.02 0.72 2.34
C PRO A 391 -11.62 2.06 1.92
N SER A 392 -10.77 2.90 1.37
CA SER A 392 -11.12 4.19 0.80
C SER A 392 -10.27 4.47 -0.45
N GLY A 393 -10.59 5.57 -1.14
CA GLY A 393 -9.91 5.95 -2.38
C GLY A 393 -10.27 5.07 -3.57
N SER A 394 -9.51 5.24 -4.65
CA SER A 394 -9.69 4.53 -5.91
C SER A 394 -8.41 4.54 -6.74
N VAL A 395 -8.35 3.67 -7.74
CA VAL A 395 -7.38 3.77 -8.83
C VAL A 395 -8.08 4.35 -10.05
N THR A 396 -7.53 5.43 -10.61
CA THR A 396 -8.11 6.13 -11.78
C THR A 396 -7.06 6.37 -12.84
N GLU A 397 -7.41 6.14 -14.11
CA GLU A 397 -6.52 6.43 -15.22
C GLU A 397 -6.27 7.95 -15.37
N THR A 398 -5.07 8.33 -15.80
CA THR A 398 -4.66 9.73 -15.99
C THR A 398 -4.03 9.96 -17.36
N ASN A 399 -4.01 11.22 -17.78
CA ASN A 399 -3.45 11.66 -19.07
C ASN A 399 -4.03 10.91 -20.29
N PRO A 400 -5.36 11.00 -20.51
CA PRO A 400 -5.99 10.35 -21.65
C PRO A 400 -5.47 10.89 -22.98
N THR A 401 -5.42 10.02 -23.98
CA THR A 401 -5.27 10.32 -25.41
C THR A 401 -6.39 9.60 -26.16
N THR A 402 -7.14 10.35 -26.95
CA THR A 402 -8.25 9.81 -27.74
C THR A 402 -7.75 9.48 -29.15
N PHE A 403 -8.06 8.26 -29.60
CA PHE A 403 -7.92 7.83 -30.99
C PHE A 403 -9.29 7.67 -31.62
N CYS A 404 -9.44 8.14 -32.86
CA CYS A 404 -10.65 8.02 -33.65
C CYS A 404 -10.30 7.32 -34.96
N CYS A 405 -10.92 6.17 -35.19
CA CYS A 405 -10.64 5.31 -36.33
C CYS A 405 -11.83 5.25 -37.28
N LEU A 406 -11.54 4.83 -38.52
CA LEU A 406 -12.59 4.51 -39.48
C LEU A 406 -13.42 3.29 -39.00
N PRO A 407 -14.72 3.24 -39.30
CA PRO A 407 -15.53 2.04 -39.07
C PRO A 407 -14.98 0.85 -39.89
N ASP A 408 -15.37 -0.37 -39.51
CA ASP A 408 -15.12 -1.54 -40.37
C ASP A 408 -15.99 -1.42 -41.64
N ASP A 409 -15.42 -1.74 -42.80
CA ASP A 409 -16.12 -1.80 -44.08
C ASP A 409 -17.12 -2.96 -44.19
#